data_AF-A0A9E4QAR6-F1
#
_entry.id   AF-A0A9E4QAR6-F1
#
_cell.length_a   1.000
_cell.length_b   1.000
_cell.length_c   1.000
_cell.angle_alpha   90.00
_cell.angle_beta   90.00
_cell.angle_gamma   90.00
#
_symmetry.space_group_name_H-M   'P 1'
#
loop_
_entity.id
_entity.type
_entity.pdbx_description
1 polymer ?
#
loop_
_entity_poly.entity_id
_entity_poly.type
_entity_poly.pdbx_seq_one_letter_code
_entity_poly.pdbx_strand_id
1 'polypeptide(L)' 'MSERRACKVLKQPRSSQRYEPVPSDEGKALTEDIISLASEYGRYGYRRIAALLRRKGWQVNHKKVERIWRREGLKVP' A
#
# COMPACT_ATOMS: atom_id res chain seq x y z
N MET A 1 15.83 25.98 3.58
CA MET A 1 14.87 25.94 4.71
C MET A 1 15.12 24.66 5.50
N SER A 2 15.18 24.70 6.84
CA SER A 2 15.39 23.48 7.65
C SER A 2 14.08 22.79 8.02
N GLU A 3 14.10 21.46 8.16
CA GLU A 3 12.95 20.64 8.61
C GLU A 3 12.30 21.22 9.87
N ARG A 4 13.12 21.65 10.84
CA ARG A 4 12.68 22.30 12.09
C ARG A 4 11.89 23.59 11.84
N ARG A 5 12.37 24.45 10.93
CA ARG A 5 11.67 25.70 10.57
C ARG A 5 10.35 25.40 9.83
N ALA A 6 10.35 24.45 8.89
CA ALA A 6 9.14 24.04 8.16
C ALA A 6 8.07 23.47 9.10
N CYS A 7 8.42 22.53 9.98
CA CYS A 7 7.49 21.95 10.96
C CYS A 7 6.92 23.00 11.92
N LYS A 8 7.74 23.97 12.36
CA LYS A 8 7.30 25.08 13.23
C LYS A 8 6.28 25.98 12.52
N VAL A 9 6.53 26.33 11.26
CA VAL A 9 5.61 27.16 10.45
C VAL A 9 4.29 26.44 10.21
N LEU A 10 4.34 25.15 9.86
CA LEU A 10 3.16 24.32 9.59
C LEU A 10 2.44 23.83 10.85
N LYS A 11 2.96 24.14 12.05
CA LYS A 11 2.48 23.62 13.35
C LYS A 11 2.35 22.09 13.39
N GLN A 12 3.18 21.38 12.63
CA GLN A 12 3.19 19.92 12.58
C GLN A 12 4.23 19.36 13.58
N PRO A 13 3.87 18.34 14.39
CA PRO A 13 4.86 17.61 15.17
C PRO A 13 5.92 16.95 14.28
N ARG A 14 7.19 17.10 14.63
CA ARG A 14 8.30 16.48 13.89
C ARG A 14 8.22 14.96 13.85
N SER A 15 7.59 14.33 14.85
CA SER A 15 7.35 12.88 14.86
C SER A 15 6.49 12.43 13.69
N SER A 16 5.47 13.22 13.32
CA SER A 16 4.65 12.96 12.14
C SER A 16 5.43 13.13 10.85
N GLN A 17 6.30 14.13 10.76
CA GLN A 17 7.16 14.35 9.58
C GLN A 17 8.24 13.26 9.42
N ARG A 18 8.70 12.69 10.53
CA ARG A 18 9.73 11.64 10.59
C ARG A 18 9.17 10.23 10.62
N TYR A 19 7.85 10.07 10.62
CA TYR A 19 7.24 8.76 10.72
C TYR A 19 7.50 7.96 9.44
N GLU A 20 8.31 6.92 9.56
CA GLU A 20 8.47 5.91 8.52
C GLU A 20 7.56 4.72 8.85
N PRO A 21 6.62 4.36 7.96
CA PRO A 21 5.79 3.19 8.18
C PRO A 21 6.66 1.93 8.12
N VAL A 22 6.75 1.23 9.26
CA VAL A 22 7.46 -0.06 9.35
C VAL A 22 6.63 -1.12 8.59
N PRO A 23 7.21 -1.83 7.61
CA PRO A 23 6.53 -2.94 6.97
C PRO A 23 6.33 -4.06 7.99
N SER A 24 5.08 -4.47 8.24
CA SER A 24 4.82 -5.70 8.99
C SER A 24 5.05 -6.93 8.10
N ASP A 25 5.35 -8.08 8.69
CA ASP A 25 5.50 -9.34 7.93
C ASP A 25 4.19 -9.73 7.22
N GLU A 26 3.04 -9.46 7.85
CA GLU A 26 1.73 -9.56 7.19
C GLU A 26 1.62 -8.64 5.94
N GLY A 27 2.25 -7.47 5.99
CA GLY A 27 2.29 -6.52 4.89
C GLY A 27 3.11 -7.02 3.70
N LYS A 28 4.20 -7.77 3.97
CA LYS A 28 5.01 -8.42 2.93
C LYS A 28 4.24 -9.58 2.29
N ALA A 29 3.69 -10.47 3.11
CA ALA A 29 2.86 -11.60 2.64
C ALA A 29 1.66 -11.11 1.80
N LEU A 30 1.00 -10.03 2.22
CA LEU A 30 -0.06 -9.41 1.43
C LEU A 30 0.44 -8.89 0.07
N THR A 31 1.65 -8.31 0.03
CA THR A 31 2.23 -7.79 -1.21
C THR A 31 2.55 -8.92 -2.18
N GLU A 32 3.12 -10.03 -1.69
CA GLU A 32 3.39 -11.24 -2.47
C GLU A 32 2.11 -11.85 -3.03
N ASP A 33 1.06 -11.95 -2.21
CA ASP A 33 -0.26 -12.45 -2.65
C ASP A 33 -0.90 -11.56 -3.71
N ILE A 34 -0.75 -10.22 -3.60
CA ILE A 34 -1.22 -9.28 -4.62
C ILE A 34 -0.48 -9.51 -5.94
N ILE A 35 0.85 -9.63 -5.91
CA ILE A 35 1.68 -9.84 -7.11
C ILE A 35 1.36 -11.18 -7.76
N SER A 36 1.23 -12.24 -6.96
CA SER A 36 0.86 -13.58 -7.41
C SER A 36 -0.50 -13.57 -8.14
N LEU A 37 -1.53 -12.99 -7.50
CA LEU A 37 -2.86 -12.89 -8.12
C LEU A 37 -2.87 -11.96 -9.34
N ALA A 38 -2.09 -10.87 -9.35
CA ALA A 38 -1.99 -10.00 -10.52
C ALA A 38 -1.34 -10.71 -11.71
N SER A 39 -0.35 -11.57 -11.44
CA SER A 39 0.35 -12.35 -12.46
C SER A 39 -0.53 -13.48 -13.01
N GLU A 40 -1.30 -14.15 -12.15
CA GLU A 40 -2.26 -15.18 -12.54
C GLU A 40 -3.45 -14.58 -13.31
N TYR A 41 -3.95 -13.42 -12.87
CA TYR A 41 -5.11 -12.74 -13.45
C TYR A 41 -4.73 -11.40 -14.08
N GLY A 42 -3.87 -11.40 -15.10
CA GLY A 42 -3.32 -10.18 -15.73
C GLY A 42 -4.34 -9.15 -16.27
N ARG A 43 -5.60 -9.54 -16.52
CA ARG A 43 -6.68 -8.61 -16.90
C ARG A 43 -7.42 -7.99 -15.71
N TYR A 44 -7.16 -8.45 -14.49
CA TYR A 44 -7.90 -8.03 -13.31
C TYR A 44 -7.23 -6.80 -12.71
N GLY A 45 -8.01 -5.73 -12.58
CA GLY A 45 -7.59 -4.57 -11.81
C GLY A 45 -7.63 -4.81 -10.30
N TYR A 46 -7.01 -3.89 -9.56
CA TYR A 46 -6.86 -3.94 -8.11
C TYR A 46 -8.17 -4.19 -7.33
N ARG A 47 -9.34 -3.76 -7.86
CA ARG A 47 -10.65 -4.00 -7.22
C ARG A 47 -11.05 -5.48 -7.22
N ARG A 48 -10.80 -6.20 -8.31
CA ARG A 48 -11.08 -7.64 -8.42
C ARG A 48 -10.11 -8.43 -7.56
N ILE A 49 -8.84 -8.04 -7.56
CA ILE A 49 -7.80 -8.64 -6.72
C ILE A 49 -8.12 -8.43 -5.24
N ALA A 50 -8.57 -7.23 -4.84
CA ALA A 50 -9.04 -6.98 -3.48
C ALA A 50 -10.22 -7.87 -3.06
N ALA A 51 -11.12 -8.22 -3.99
CA ALA A 51 -12.21 -9.14 -3.70
C ALA A 51 -11.71 -10.59 -3.52
N LEU A 52 -10.75 -11.03 -4.34
CA LEU A 52 -10.12 -12.34 -4.21
C LEU A 52 -9.32 -12.48 -2.90
N LEU A 53 -8.59 -11.44 -2.51
CA LEU A 53 -7.87 -11.41 -1.23
C LEU A 53 -8.81 -11.57 -0.04
N ARG A 54 -9.96 -10.88 -0.05
CA ARG A 54 -10.98 -11.07 1.01
C ARG A 54 -11.53 -12.49 1.04
N ARG A 55 -11.74 -13.12 -0.12
CA ARG A 55 -12.16 -14.53 -0.19
C ARG A 55 -11.10 -15.49 0.34
N LYS A 56 -9.80 -15.16 0.19
CA LYS A 56 -8.68 -15.87 0.81
C LYS A 56 -8.53 -15.61 2.31
N GLY A 57 -9.37 -14.76 2.92
CA GLY A 57 -9.36 -14.46 4.35
C GLY A 57 -8.64 -13.16 4.73
N TRP A 58 -8.07 -12.43 3.78
CA TRP A 58 -7.41 -11.16 4.07
C TRP A 58 -8.42 -10.06 4.44
N GLN A 59 -8.27 -9.46 5.62
CA GLN A 59 -9.01 -8.26 6.01
C GLN A 59 -8.33 -6.99 5.48
N VAL A 60 -8.45 -6.77 4.17
CA VAL A 60 -7.79 -5.65 3.49
C VAL A 60 -8.77 -4.69 2.81
N ASN A 61 -8.52 -3.40 3.01
CA ASN A 61 -9.23 -2.33 2.30
C ASN A 61 -8.73 -2.25 0.85
N HIS A 62 -9.64 -2.02 -0.10
CA HIS A 62 -9.30 -1.81 -1.51
C HIS A 62 -8.29 -0.68 -1.71
N LYS A 63 -8.29 0.36 -0.87
CA LYS A 63 -7.30 1.46 -0.91
C LYS A 63 -5.87 0.98 -0.59
N LYS A 64 -5.73 0.00 0.31
CA LYS A 64 -4.42 -0.59 0.65
C LYS A 64 -3.89 -1.38 -0.54
N VAL A 65 -4.75 -2.17 -1.16
CA VAL A 65 -4.43 -2.92 -2.39
C VAL A 65 -4.06 -1.96 -3.53
N GLU A 66 -4.83 -0.88 -3.74
CA GLU A 66 -4.52 0.14 -4.76
C GLU A 66 -3.16 0.80 -4.54
N ARG A 67 -2.81 1.11 -3.28
CA ARG A 67 -1.50 1.70 -2.94
C ARG A 67 -0.35 0.74 -3.25
N ILE A 68 -0.49 -0.51 -2.85
CA ILE A 68 0.51 -1.56 -3.16
C ILE A 68 0.59 -1.73 -4.68
N TRP A 69 -0.54 -1.84 -5.36
CA TRP A 69 -0.64 -1.96 -6.82
C TRP A 69 0.14 -0.87 -7.56
N ARG A 70 -0.03 0.40 -7.15
CA ARG A 70 0.73 1.53 -7.74
C ARG A 70 2.21 1.49 -7.38
N ARG A 71 2.56 1.09 -6.15
CA ARG A 71 3.95 0.99 -5.69
C ARG A 71 4.72 -0.10 -6.46
N GLU A 72 4.08 -1.25 -6.68
CA GLU A 72 4.65 -2.37 -7.43
C GLU A 72 4.59 -2.14 -8.97
N GLY A 73 4.06 -0.99 -9.43
CA GLY A 73 4.05 -0.64 -10.86
C GLY A 73 3.12 -1.50 -11.71
N LEU A 74 2.17 -2.22 -11.11
CA LEU A 74 1.25 -3.10 -11.83
C LEU A 74 0.34 -2.25 -12.74
N LYS A 75 0.45 -2.43 -14.05
CA LYS A 75 -0.48 -1.85 -15.03
C LYS A 75 -1.46 -2.92 -15.46
N VAL A 76 -2.75 -2.62 -15.36
CA VAL A 76 -3.77 -3.39 -16.06
C VAL A 76 -3.59 -3.09 -17.56
N PRO A 77 -3.48 -4.10 -18.43
CA PRO A 77 -3.46 -3.91 -19.88
C PRO A 77 -4.69 -3.15 -20.38
#